data_AF-A0A059WZ90-F1
#
_entry.id   AF-A0A059WZ90-F1
#
_cell.length_a   1.000
_cell.length_b   1.000
_cell.length_c   1.000
_cell.angle_alpha   90.00
_cell.angle_beta   90.00
_cell.angle_gamma   90.00
#
_symmetry.space_group_name_H-M   'P 1'
#
loop_
_entity.id
_entity.type
_entity.pdbx_description
1 polymer ?
#
loop_
_entity_poly.entity_id
_entity_poly.type
_entity_poly.pdbx_seq_one_letter_code
_entity_poly.pdbx_strand_id
1 'polypeptide(L)'
;TKVGLEDLLTAIYCQRRLSEPHGKLLDEIEQLSLFDGDIKERLKQTVRDGCGCTAASAANISDVTLEARAILEAVPGMTPAHHRDFNSSNPIMRLRDGTAVRAWKNPLGVAHIFLADPDGKMIYGGFVGWIHSEGLNQAMKQMRSNLT
;
A
#
# COMPACT_ATOMS: atom_id res chain seq x y z
N THR A 1 6.05 -23.96 14.67
CA THR A 1 4.83 -23.43 14.02
C THR A 1 4.76 -24.01 12.64
N LYS A 2 3.75 -24.85 12.32
CA LYS A 2 3.54 -25.33 10.95
C LYS A 2 2.86 -24.19 10.18
N VAL A 3 3.62 -23.46 9.38
CA VAL A 3 3.05 -22.50 8.43
C VAL A 3 2.31 -23.32 7.37
N GLY A 4 1.04 -23.00 7.12
CA GLY A 4 0.27 -23.67 6.08
C GLY A 4 0.90 -23.43 4.71
N LEU A 5 0.83 -24.40 3.81
CA LEU A 5 1.37 -24.25 2.45
C LEU A 5 0.74 -23.05 1.73
N GLU A 6 -0.55 -22.79 1.98
CA GLU A 6 -1.25 -21.61 1.47
C GLU A 6 -0.67 -20.29 2.02
N ASP A 7 -0.39 -20.21 3.32
CA ASP A 7 0.20 -19.02 3.93
C ASP A 7 1.59 -18.72 3.35
N LEU A 8 2.38 -19.77 3.10
CA LEU A 8 3.68 -19.66 2.48
C LEU A 8 3.58 -19.14 1.03
N LEU A 9 2.67 -19.70 0.24
CA LEU A 9 2.46 -19.28 -1.15
C LEU A 9 1.95 -17.86 -1.22
N THR A 10 1.00 -17.51 -0.35
CA THR A 10 0.51 -16.15 -0.20
C THR A 10 1.68 -15.20 0.05
N ALA A 11 2.55 -15.48 1.04
CA ALA A 11 3.72 -14.65 1.32
C ALA A 11 4.69 -14.54 0.13
N ILE A 12 4.94 -15.64 -0.60
CA ILE A 12 5.81 -15.65 -1.78
C ILE A 12 5.24 -14.78 -2.91
N TYR A 13 3.98 -15.00 -3.29
CA TYR A 13 3.35 -14.26 -4.38
C TYR A 13 3.20 -12.77 -4.03
N CYS A 14 2.98 -12.46 -2.77
CA CYS A 14 3.00 -11.09 -2.28
C CYS A 14 4.35 -10.41 -2.38
N GLN A 15 5.43 -11.11 -1.98
CA GLN A 15 6.79 -10.58 -2.11
C GLN A 15 7.13 -10.35 -3.59
N ARG A 16 6.78 -11.30 -4.46
CA ARG A 16 7.07 -11.22 -5.89
C ARG A 16 6.28 -10.13 -6.59
N ARG A 17 5.04 -9.84 -6.16
CA ARG A 17 4.23 -8.71 -6.66
C ARG A 17 4.94 -7.37 -6.55
N LEU A 18 5.85 -7.20 -5.58
CA LEU A 18 6.62 -5.96 -5.40
C LEU A 18 7.58 -5.68 -6.57
N SER A 19 8.01 -6.73 -7.26
CA SER A 19 9.04 -6.68 -8.32
C SER A 19 8.56 -7.19 -9.68
N GLU A 20 7.45 -7.92 -9.74
CA GLU A 20 6.98 -8.62 -10.94
C GLU A 20 5.61 -8.13 -11.42
N PRO A 21 5.36 -8.11 -12.75
CA PRO A 21 4.04 -7.74 -13.29
C PRO A 21 2.94 -8.71 -12.85
N HIS A 22 1.75 -8.19 -12.54
CA HIS A 22 0.63 -9.01 -12.08
C HIS A 22 0.22 -10.09 -13.10
N GLY A 23 0.19 -9.77 -14.40
CA GLY A 23 -0.16 -10.74 -15.44
C GLY A 23 0.73 -11.99 -15.39
N LYS A 24 2.04 -11.80 -15.23
CA LYS A 24 3.01 -12.89 -15.09
C LYS A 24 2.69 -13.80 -13.89
N LEU A 25 2.39 -13.20 -12.74
CA LEU A 25 2.07 -13.95 -11.52
C LEU A 25 0.74 -14.69 -11.62
N LEU A 26 -0.27 -14.08 -12.27
CA LEU A 26 -1.57 -14.72 -12.50
C LEU A 26 -1.45 -15.92 -13.44
N ASP A 27 -0.66 -15.79 -14.52
CA ASP A 27 -0.40 -16.88 -15.45
C ASP A 27 0.34 -18.05 -14.77
N GLU A 28 1.28 -17.74 -13.87
CA GLU A 28 1.98 -18.76 -13.08
C GLU A 28 1.04 -19.49 -12.11
N ILE A 29 0.13 -18.77 -11.44
CA ILE A 29 -0.87 -19.37 -10.53
C ILE A 29 -1.80 -20.31 -11.29
N GLU A 30 -2.22 -19.96 -12.51
CA GLU A 30 -3.02 -20.84 -13.37
C GLU A 30 -2.32 -22.17 -13.66
N GLN A 31 -1.01 -22.11 -13.89
CA GLN A 31 -0.17 -23.27 -14.23
C GLN A 31 0.14 -24.19 -13.05
N LEU A 32 -0.13 -23.77 -11.80
CA LEU A 32 0.09 -24.62 -10.63
C LEU A 32 -0.87 -25.83 -10.66
N SER A 33 -0.36 -27.02 -10.95
CA SER A 33 -1.17 -28.25 -10.99
C SER A 33 -1.49 -28.83 -9.60
N LEU A 34 -0.86 -28.30 -8.54
CA LEU A 34 -0.89 -28.86 -7.19
C LEU A 34 -2.07 -28.40 -6.31
N PHE A 35 -2.87 -27.43 -6.76
CA PHE A 35 -3.89 -26.80 -5.93
C PHE A 35 -5.28 -26.92 -6.54
N ASP A 36 -6.27 -27.04 -5.66
CA ASP A 36 -7.67 -26.92 -6.02
C ASP A 36 -7.99 -25.51 -6.56
N GLY A 37 -9.15 -25.38 -7.21
CA GLY A 37 -9.59 -24.11 -7.78
C GLY A 37 -9.73 -23.00 -6.74
N ASP A 38 -10.07 -23.35 -5.49
CA ASP A 38 -10.29 -22.40 -4.40
C ASP A 38 -8.98 -21.70 -3.98
N ILE A 39 -7.91 -22.47 -3.75
CA ILE A 39 -6.59 -21.91 -3.40
C ILE A 39 -6.06 -21.05 -4.55
N LYS A 40 -6.25 -21.46 -5.81
CA LYS A 40 -5.84 -20.65 -6.97
C LYS A 40 -6.56 -19.31 -7.00
N GLU A 41 -7.87 -19.28 -6.83
CA GLU A 41 -8.63 -18.03 -6.83
C GLU A 41 -8.22 -17.12 -5.66
N ARG A 42 -7.99 -17.68 -4.46
CA ARG A 42 -7.48 -16.92 -3.30
C ARG A 42 -6.09 -16.33 -3.54
N LEU A 43 -5.19 -17.06 -4.18
CA LEU A 43 -3.87 -16.56 -4.59
C LEU A 43 -3.98 -15.48 -5.69
N LYS A 44 -4.84 -15.67 -6.69
CA LYS A 44 -5.08 -14.64 -7.73
C LYS A 44 -5.65 -13.36 -7.12
N GLN A 45 -6.58 -13.49 -6.18
CA GLN A 45 -7.14 -12.35 -5.45
C GLN A 45 -6.04 -11.62 -4.67
N THR A 46 -5.15 -12.36 -4.00
CA THR A 46 -3.97 -11.82 -3.34
C THR A 46 -3.02 -11.10 -4.32
N VAL A 47 -2.81 -11.60 -5.53
CA VAL A 47 -1.98 -10.90 -6.53
C VAL A 47 -2.66 -9.63 -7.04
N ARG A 48 -3.98 -9.66 -7.25
CA ARG A 48 -4.78 -8.53 -7.77
C ARG A 48 -4.88 -7.41 -6.73
N ASP A 49 -5.42 -7.73 -5.57
CA ASP A 49 -5.66 -6.78 -4.48
C ASP A 49 -4.35 -6.41 -3.78
N GLY A 50 -3.38 -7.33 -3.85
CA GLY A 50 -2.15 -7.32 -3.07
C GLY A 50 -2.21 -8.27 -1.92
N CYS A 51 -1.03 -8.63 -1.38
CA CYS A 51 -1.00 -8.82 0.06
C CYS A 51 -1.54 -7.52 0.61
N GLY A 52 -2.78 -7.57 1.07
CA GLY A 52 -3.31 -6.50 1.86
C GLY A 52 -2.24 -6.18 2.89
N CYS A 53 -2.00 -4.89 3.08
CA CYS A 53 -1.42 -4.36 4.30
C CYS A 53 -2.29 -4.72 5.55
N THR A 54 -3.03 -5.82 5.50
CA THR A 54 -3.97 -6.34 6.49
C THR A 54 -3.44 -7.60 7.18
N ALA A 55 -2.42 -8.31 6.65
CA ALA A 55 -1.97 -9.58 7.25
C ALA A 55 -0.56 -9.58 7.86
N ALA A 56 0.30 -8.57 7.60
CA ALA A 56 1.67 -8.56 8.14
C ALA A 56 2.07 -7.31 8.95
N SER A 57 1.15 -6.34 9.17
CA SER A 57 1.41 -5.18 10.04
C SER A 57 0.21 -4.66 10.84
N ALA A 58 -0.97 -5.25 10.68
CA ALA A 58 -2.16 -4.85 11.47
C ALA A 58 -1.98 -5.03 12.99
N ALA A 59 -0.96 -5.77 13.43
CA ALA A 59 -0.74 -6.02 14.85
C ALA A 59 -0.16 -4.81 15.62
N ASN A 60 0.38 -3.76 14.97
CA ASN A 60 0.95 -2.58 15.66
C ASN A 60 0.90 -1.29 14.82
N ILE A 61 -0.20 -0.99 14.12
CA ILE A 61 -0.37 0.36 13.54
C ILE A 61 -0.71 1.33 14.67
N SER A 62 0.10 2.36 14.88
CA SER A 62 -0.12 3.34 15.95
C SER A 62 -1.37 4.20 15.69
N ASP A 63 -1.93 4.79 16.74
CA ASP A 63 -3.02 5.76 16.63
C ASP A 63 -2.66 6.95 15.74
N VAL A 64 -1.38 7.37 15.74
CA VAL A 64 -0.88 8.47 14.90
C VAL A 64 -0.96 8.11 13.42
N THR A 65 -0.58 6.89 13.07
CA THR A 65 -0.66 6.40 11.69
C THR A 65 -2.11 6.21 11.26
N LEU A 66 -2.97 5.71 12.14
CA LEU A 66 -4.41 5.58 11.86
C LEU A 66 -5.05 6.96 11.62
N GLU A 67 -4.70 7.95 12.43
CA GLU A 67 -5.16 9.33 12.26
C GLU A 67 -4.68 9.95 10.94
N ALA A 68 -3.39 9.77 10.60
CA ALA A 68 -2.84 10.21 9.31
C ALA A 68 -3.58 9.58 8.12
N ARG A 69 -3.86 8.27 8.18
CA ARG A 69 -4.64 7.57 7.17
C ARG A 69 -6.05 8.14 7.05
N ALA A 70 -6.74 8.37 8.16
CA ALA A 70 -8.08 8.94 8.17
C ALA A 70 -8.12 10.35 7.56
N ILE A 71 -7.11 11.19 7.86
CA ILE A 71 -6.97 12.53 7.25
C ILE A 71 -6.85 12.42 5.72
N LEU A 72 -6.09 11.45 5.22
CA LEU A 72 -5.92 11.22 3.78
C LEU A 72 -7.19 10.67 3.12
N GLU A 73 -7.84 9.67 3.73
CA GLU A 73 -9.07 9.07 3.20
C GLU A 73 -10.25 10.05 3.19
N ALA A 74 -10.23 11.08 4.04
CA ALA A 74 -11.22 12.16 4.04
C ALA A 74 -11.08 13.14 2.86
N VAL A 75 -9.97 13.11 2.11
CA VAL A 75 -9.79 14.00 0.94
C VAL A 75 -10.71 13.53 -0.19
N PRO A 76 -11.57 14.41 -0.74
CA PRO A 76 -12.43 14.06 -1.87
C PRO A 76 -11.62 13.54 -3.06
N GLY A 77 -12.08 12.46 -3.69
CA GLY A 77 -11.42 11.83 -4.83
C GLY A 77 -10.15 11.05 -4.49
N MET A 78 -9.90 10.76 -3.20
CA MET A 78 -8.81 9.88 -2.78
C MET A 78 -8.99 8.48 -3.38
N THR A 79 -8.04 8.08 -4.20
CA THR A 79 -8.03 6.80 -4.91
C THR A 79 -6.83 5.96 -4.45
N PRO A 80 -6.99 4.66 -4.16
CA PRO A 80 -5.87 3.80 -3.77
C PRO A 80 -4.74 3.80 -4.80
N ALA A 81 -3.50 4.04 -4.35
CA ALA A 81 -2.31 4.02 -5.19
C ALA A 81 -1.67 2.63 -5.25
N HIS A 82 -0.99 2.35 -6.37
CA HIS A 82 -0.30 1.08 -6.54
C HIS A 82 1.04 1.07 -5.78
N HIS A 83 1.41 -0.08 -5.20
CA HIS A 83 2.70 -0.23 -4.49
C HIS A 83 3.92 0.08 -5.38
N ARG A 84 3.81 -0.11 -6.70
CA ARG A 84 4.90 0.22 -7.63
C ARG A 84 5.28 1.71 -7.58
N ASP A 85 4.29 2.56 -7.31
CA ASP A 85 4.44 4.01 -7.29
C ASP A 85 5.13 4.46 -5.99
N PHE A 86 5.03 3.65 -4.93
CA PHE A 86 5.73 3.86 -3.66
C PHE A 86 7.25 3.93 -3.83
N ASN A 87 7.81 3.06 -4.68
CA ASN A 87 9.25 3.01 -4.95
C ASN A 87 9.78 4.30 -5.59
N SER A 88 8.90 5.08 -6.24
CA SER A 88 9.25 6.38 -6.84
C SER A 88 9.04 7.56 -5.88
N SER A 89 8.40 7.32 -4.74
CA SER A 89 8.12 8.35 -3.74
C SER A 89 9.33 8.68 -2.88
N ASN A 90 9.38 9.90 -2.37
CA ASN A 90 10.42 10.36 -1.45
C ASN A 90 9.78 10.83 -0.13
N PRO A 91 10.44 10.59 1.02
CA PRO A 91 9.93 11.08 2.31
C PRO A 91 9.96 12.61 2.34
N ILE A 92 8.86 13.21 2.82
CA ILE A 92 8.70 14.66 2.91
C ILE A 92 8.40 15.16 4.33
N MET A 93 8.00 14.26 5.23
CA MET A 93 7.98 14.45 6.68
C MET A 93 7.92 13.11 7.39
N ARG A 94 8.23 13.11 8.68
CA ARG A 94 8.03 11.98 9.59
C ARG A 94 7.05 12.38 10.67
N LEU A 95 6.13 11.48 10.99
CA LEU A 95 5.21 11.63 12.10
C LEU A 95 5.92 11.25 13.42
N ARG A 96 5.32 11.63 14.55
CA ARG A 96 5.88 11.41 15.90
C ARG A 96 6.03 9.94 16.30
N ASP A 97 5.35 9.03 15.61
CA ASP A 97 5.49 7.58 15.78
C ASP A 97 6.55 6.96 14.86
N GLY A 98 7.26 7.77 14.07
CA GLY A 98 8.28 7.34 13.13
C GLY A 98 7.78 7.08 11.71
N THR A 99 6.45 7.08 11.49
CA THR A 99 5.85 6.86 10.16
C THR A 99 6.30 7.93 9.18
N ALA A 100 6.82 7.50 8.03
CA ALA A 100 7.25 8.40 6.98
C ALA A 100 6.09 8.72 6.03
N VAL A 101 5.78 10.01 5.88
CA VAL A 101 4.90 10.50 4.83
C VAL A 101 5.73 10.75 3.59
N ARG A 102 5.39 10.08 2.49
CA ARG A 102 6.14 10.13 1.24
C ARG A 102 5.26 10.65 0.11
N ALA A 103 5.85 11.45 -0.77
CA ALA A 103 5.15 12.00 -1.92
C ALA A 103 5.85 11.66 -3.24
N TRP A 104 5.03 11.56 -4.28
CA TRP A 104 5.48 11.41 -5.67
C TRP A 104 4.52 12.16 -6.59
N LYS A 105 5.03 12.69 -7.71
CA LYS A 105 4.20 13.11 -8.83
C LYS A 105 4.51 12.20 -9.99
N ASN A 106 3.49 11.58 -10.56
CA ASN A 106 3.66 10.78 -11.76
C ASN A 106 4.01 11.68 -12.97
N PRO A 107 4.36 11.13 -14.14
CA PRO A 107 4.68 11.92 -15.34
C PRO A 107 3.56 12.85 -15.82
N LEU A 108 2.30 12.57 -15.44
CA LEU A 108 1.15 13.45 -15.71
C LEU A 108 0.95 14.50 -14.62
N GLY A 109 1.85 14.62 -13.64
CA GLY A 109 1.75 15.60 -12.55
C GLY A 109 0.70 15.29 -11.49
N VAL A 110 0.11 14.09 -11.48
CA VAL A 110 -0.86 13.65 -10.47
C VAL A 110 -0.14 13.34 -9.17
N ALA A 111 -0.58 13.98 -8.08
CA ALA A 111 0.03 13.84 -6.76
C ALA A 111 -0.36 12.51 -6.10
N HIS A 112 0.65 11.74 -5.75
CA HIS A 112 0.55 10.51 -4.96
C HIS A 112 1.15 10.75 -3.59
N ILE A 113 0.53 10.13 -2.58
CA ILE A 113 0.94 10.19 -1.19
C ILE A 113 0.96 8.79 -0.60
N PHE A 114 1.93 8.52 0.26
CA PHE A 114 2.10 7.22 0.90
C PHE A 114 2.46 7.40 2.37
N LEU A 115 2.07 6.42 3.19
CA LEU A 115 2.55 6.25 4.55
C LEU A 115 3.43 4.99 4.59
N ALA A 116 4.60 5.10 5.19
CA ALA A 116 5.50 3.97 5.42
C ALA A 116 5.82 3.82 6.90
N ASP A 117 5.90 2.58 7.37
CA ASP A 117 6.31 2.27 8.74
C ASP A 117 7.78 2.70 9.00
N PRO A 118 8.25 2.66 10.27
CA PRO A 118 9.65 2.97 10.58
C PRO A 118 10.68 2.10 9.84
N ASP A 119 10.32 0.87 9.45
CA ASP A 119 11.15 -0.05 8.68
C ASP A 119 11.12 0.25 7.17
N GLY A 120 10.32 1.23 6.73
CA GLY A 120 10.19 1.65 5.35
C GLY A 120 9.21 0.85 4.51
N LYS A 121 8.39 -0.02 5.11
CA LYS A 121 7.32 -0.76 4.41
C LYS A 121 6.09 0.11 4.23
N MET A 122 5.48 0.05 3.05
CA MET A 122 4.26 0.80 2.77
C MET A 122 3.09 0.31 3.65
N ILE A 123 2.44 1.24 4.33
CA ILE A 123 1.21 1.03 5.11
C ILE A 123 -0.01 1.47 4.31
N TYR A 124 0.10 2.60 3.62
CA TYR A 124 -0.97 3.24 2.86
C TYR A 124 -0.44 3.94 1.62
N GLY A 125 -1.25 4.02 0.58
CA GLY A 125 -0.95 4.75 -0.64
C GLY A 125 -2.22 5.25 -1.30
N GLY A 126 -2.24 6.53 -1.66
CA GLY A 126 -3.37 7.17 -2.31
C GLY A 126 -2.94 8.26 -3.28
N PHE A 127 -3.80 8.61 -4.21
CA PHE A 127 -3.61 9.74 -5.11
C PHE A 127 -4.92 10.46 -5.35
N VAL A 128 -4.83 11.72 -5.79
CA VAL A 128 -5.99 12.53 -6.15
C VAL A 128 -5.78 13.18 -7.51
N GLY A 129 -6.86 13.33 -8.27
CA GLY A 129 -6.85 14.11 -9.52
C GLY A 129 -6.54 15.60 -9.26
N TRP A 130 -6.18 16.34 -10.32
CA TRP A 130 -5.77 17.75 -10.21
C TRP A 130 -6.79 18.64 -9.47
N ILE A 131 -8.09 18.42 -9.71
CA ILE A 131 -9.21 19.11 -9.07
C ILE A 131 -9.14 19.06 -7.53
N HIS A 132 -8.59 17.99 -6.96
CA HIS A 132 -8.53 17.76 -5.51
C HIS A 132 -7.14 17.99 -4.92
N SER A 133 -6.18 18.50 -5.71
CA SER A 133 -4.80 18.72 -5.25
C SER A 133 -4.70 19.69 -4.07
N GLU A 134 -5.58 20.70 -4.02
CA GLU A 134 -5.61 21.63 -2.88
C GLU A 134 -6.12 20.95 -1.60
N GLY A 135 -7.11 20.05 -1.71
CA GLY A 135 -7.59 19.25 -0.58
C GLY A 135 -6.48 18.35 -0.01
N LEU A 136 -5.70 17.72 -0.88
CA LEU A 136 -4.53 16.95 -0.46
C LEU A 136 -3.49 17.85 0.22
N ASN A 137 -3.21 19.05 -0.30
CA ASN A 137 -2.28 19.98 0.35
C ASN A 137 -2.75 20.40 1.75
N GLN A 138 -4.05 20.58 1.95
CA GLN A 138 -4.63 20.91 3.26
C GLN A 138 -4.49 19.74 4.25
N ALA A 139 -4.82 18.52 3.83
CA ALA A 139 -4.60 17.31 4.62
C ALA A 139 -3.12 17.17 5.04
N MET A 140 -2.19 17.47 4.13
CA MET A 140 -0.75 17.46 4.41
C MET A 140 -0.33 18.52 5.44
N LYS A 141 -0.89 19.72 5.37
CA LYS A 141 -0.65 20.77 6.38
C LYS A 141 -1.21 20.37 7.74
N GLN A 142 -2.40 19.76 7.77
CA GLN A 142 -3.03 19.28 9.00
C GLN A 142 -2.17 18.19 9.67
N MET A 143 -1.71 17.19 8.92
CA MET A 143 -0.82 16.16 9.45
C MET A 143 0.47 16.76 10.02
N ARG A 144 1.08 17.71 9.30
CA ARG A 144 2.29 18.39 9.78
C ARG A 144 2.07 19.16 11.09
N SER A 145 0.89 19.74 11.27
CA SER A 145 0.57 20.52 12.48
C SER A 145 0.26 19.64 13.69
N ASN A 146 -0.37 18.47 13.46
CA ASN A 146 -0.98 17.69 14.55
C ASN A 146 -0.20 16.42 14.89
N LEU A 147 0.55 15.88 13.93
CA LEU A 147 1.11 14.52 14.00
C LEU A 147 2.63 14.46 13.87
N THR A 148 3.30 15.58 13.59
CA THR A 148 4.76 15.71 13.63
C THR A 148 5.18 16.24 14.99
#